data_AF-A0A1V9G5J7-F1
#
_entry.id   AF-A0A1V9G5J7-F1
#
_cell.length_a   1.000
_cell.length_b   1.000
_cell.length_c   1.000
_cell.angle_alpha   90.00
_cell.angle_beta   90.00
_cell.angle_gamma   90.00
#
_symmetry.space_group_name_H-M   'P 1'
#
loop_
_entity.id
_entity.type
_entity.pdbx_description
1 polymer ?
#
loop_
_entity_poly.entity_id
_entity_poly.type
_entity_poly.pdbx_seq_one_letter_code
_entity_poly.pdbx_strand_id
1 'polypeptide(L)' 'MSELINQIVEKTGIPAEQAQQVLGVVAGFIKQKFPQFGGQIDSVLGTSGDASDKNTGSNILGDLGSKLGF' A
#
# COMPACT_ATOMS: atom_id res chain seq x y z
N MET A 1 8.93 5.58 2.97
CA MET A 1 9.47 4.22 2.82
C MET A 1 10.95 4.13 3.14
N SER A 2 11.82 4.93 2.50
CA SER A 2 13.28 4.90 2.75
C SER A 2 13.67 5.15 4.20
N GLU A 3 12.96 6.05 4.88
CA GLU A 3 13.17 6.32 6.32
C GLU A 3 12.82 5.13 7.21
N LEU A 4 11.68 4.45 6.95
CA LEU A 4 11.31 3.24 7.70
C LEU A 4 12.31 2.10 7.46
N ILE A 5 12.75 1.94 6.20
CA ILE A 5 13.73 0.93 5.82
C ILE A 5 15.06 1.21 6.54
N ASN A 6 15.55 2.45 6.54
CA ASN A 6 16.75 2.82 7.28
C ASN A 6 16.63 2.54 8.78
N GLN A 7 15.49 2.90 9.41
CA GLN A 7 15.29 2.61 10.83
C GLN A 7 15.26 1.11 11.14
N ILE A 8 14.73 0.29 10.23
CA ILE A 8 14.75 -1.16 10.39
C ILE A 8 16.17 -1.67 10.23
N VAL A 9 16.86 -1.33 9.15
CA VAL A 9 18.26 -1.71 8.88
C VAL A 9 19.17 -1.32 10.05
N GLU A 10 19.03 -0.09 10.56
CA GLU A 10 19.85 0.43 11.65
C GLU A 10 19.57 -0.28 12.99
N LYS A 11 18.31 -0.64 13.27
CA LYS A 11 17.94 -1.30 14.54
C LYS A 11 18.08 -2.81 14.53
N THR A 12 18.08 -3.43 13.36
CA THR A 12 18.05 -4.90 13.23
C THR A 12 19.26 -5.46 12.48
N GLY A 13 20.04 -4.62 11.79
CA GLY A 13 21.24 -5.01 11.06
C GLY A 13 21.00 -5.79 9.77
N ILE A 14 19.73 -5.99 9.38
CA ILE A 14 19.38 -6.70 8.14
C ILE A 14 19.49 -5.78 6.92
N PRO A 15 19.84 -6.32 5.74
CA PRO A 15 19.94 -5.55 4.51
C PRO A 15 18.60 -4.91 4.11
N ALA A 16 18.70 -3.78 3.41
CA ALA A 16 17.54 -2.97 3.00
C ALA A 16 16.47 -3.76 2.22
N GLU A 17 16.88 -4.70 1.36
CA GLU A 17 15.95 -5.58 0.64
C GLU A 17 15.14 -6.48 1.58
N GLN A 18 15.76 -7.04 2.62
CA GLN A 18 15.05 -7.84 3.61
C GLN A 18 14.11 -6.96 4.45
N ALA A 19 14.54 -5.76 4.84
CA ALA A 19 13.70 -4.81 5.54
C ALA A 19 12.45 -4.43 4.73
N GLN A 20 12.59 -4.26 3.41
CA GLN A 20 11.50 -3.96 2.50
C GLN A 20 10.52 -5.13 2.37
N GLN A 21 11.03 -6.36 2.34
CA GLN A 21 10.23 -7.59 2.30
C GLN A 21 9.43 -7.79 3.61
N VAL A 22 10.06 -7.57 4.76
CA VAL A 22 9.42 -7.62 6.08
C VAL A 22 8.32 -6.56 6.19
N LEU A 23 8.56 -5.35 5.69
CA LEU A 23 7.57 -4.29 5.69
C LEU A 23 6.31 -4.70 4.90
N GLY A 24 6.48 -5.39 3.77
CA GLY A 24 5.37 -5.94 2.97
C GLY A 24 4.55 -6.99 3.73
N VAL A 25 5.23 -7.93 4.42
CA VAL A 25 4.56 -8.97 5.23
C VAL A 25 3.79 -8.36 6.40
N VAL A 26 4.41 -7.42 7.12
CA VAL A 26 3.78 -6.72 8.26
C VAL A 26 2.62 -5.86 7.78
N ALA A 27 2.77 -5.14 6.66
CA ALA A 27 1.69 -4.37 6.06
C ALA A 27 0.49 -5.24 5.68
N GLY A 28 0.74 -6.41 5.07
CA GLY A 28 -0.29 -7.39 4.75
C GLY A 28 -1.01 -7.91 6.01
N PHE A 29 -0.24 -8.22 7.06
CA PHE A 29 -0.81 -8.66 8.33
C PHE A 29 -1.68 -7.58 9.00
N ILE A 30 -1.21 -6.32 9.03
CA ILE A 30 -1.98 -5.21 9.62
C ILE A 30 -3.24 -4.94 8.81
N LYS A 31 -3.19 -5.00 7.47
CA LYS A 31 -4.41 -4.88 6.63
C LYS A 31 -5.41 -5.99 6.92
N GLN A 32 -4.95 -7.22 7.12
CA GLN A 32 -5.82 -8.35 7.42
C GLN A 32 -6.45 -8.25 8.82
N LYS A 33 -5.71 -7.72 9.80
CA LYS A 33 -6.18 -7.55 11.18
C LYS A 33 -6.99 -6.29 11.40
N PHE A 34 -6.66 -5.22 10.70
CA PHE A 34 -7.23 -3.88 10.85
C PHE A 34 -7.53 -3.26 9.48
N PRO A 35 -8.53 -3.80 8.76
CA PRO A 35 -8.89 -3.34 7.42
C PRO A 35 -9.32 -1.87 7.41
N GLN A 36 -9.83 -1.34 8.52
CA GLN A 36 -10.18 0.08 8.66
C GLN A 36 -8.99 1.05 8.46
N PHE A 37 -7.74 0.60 8.61
CA PHE A 37 -6.54 1.40 8.36
C PHE A 37 -5.85 1.07 7.03
N GLY A 38 -6.43 0.17 6.22
CA GLY A 38 -5.78 -0.35 5.01
C GLY A 38 -5.37 0.71 4.00
N GLY A 39 -6.23 1.71 3.76
CA GLY A 39 -5.93 2.81 2.83
C GLY A 39 -4.82 3.76 3.33
N GLN A 40 -4.68 3.94 4.65
CA GLN A 40 -3.59 4.72 5.24
C GLN A 40 -2.26 3.96 5.16
N ILE A 41 -2.30 2.65 5.40
CA ILE A 41 -1.15 1.76 5.26
C ILE A 41 -0.69 1.76 3.80
N ASP A 42 -1.62 1.70 2.83
CA ASP A 42 -1.29 1.83 1.39
C ASP A 42 -0.59 3.14 1.05
N SER A 43 -1.09 4.24 1.59
CA SER A 43 -0.51 5.57 1.38
C SER A 43 0.91 5.66 1.93
N VAL A 44 1.17 5.08 3.10
CA VAL A 44 2.49 5.08 3.77
C VAL A 44 3.49 4.14 3.09
N LEU A 45 3.04 2.98 2.61
CA LEU A 45 3.86 2.07 1.81
C LEU A 45 4.05 2.55 0.36
N GLY A 46 3.49 3.70 -0.03
CA GLY A 46 3.64 4.23 -1.38
C GLY A 46 3.00 3.33 -2.45
N THR A 47 2.23 2.31 -2.06
CA THR A 47 1.52 1.45 -3.00
C THR A 47 0.28 2.14 -3.59
N SER A 48 -0.01 3.39 -3.19
CA SER A 48 -0.86 4.31 -3.94
C SER A 48 -0.32 4.65 -5.35
N GLY A 49 0.88 4.19 -5.72
CA GLY A 49 1.45 4.32 -7.07
C GLY A 49 1.56 3.02 -7.88
N ASP A 50 1.38 1.85 -7.27
CA ASP A 50 1.53 0.55 -7.97
C ASP A 50 0.64 -0.52 -7.31
N ALA A 51 -0.61 -0.16 -7.04
CA ALA A 51 -1.65 -1.16 -7.14
C ALA A 51 -1.86 -1.35 -8.64
N SER A 52 -1.40 -2.49 -9.15
CA SER A 52 -2.03 -3.18 -10.27
C SER A 52 -3.52 -3.44 -9.96
N ASP A 53 -4.28 -2.37 -9.82
CA ASP A 53 -5.73 -2.31 -9.77
C ASP A 53 -6.17 -1.34 -10.85
N LYS A 54 -6.12 -1.85 -12.07
CA LYS A 54 -6.87 -1.34 -13.23
C LYS A 54 -8.40 -1.39 -13.01
N ASN A 55 -8.92 -1.47 -11.79
CA ASN A 55 -10.31 -1.86 -11.56
C ASN A 55 -11.02 -1.27 -10.32
N THR A 56 -10.56 -0.18 -9.70
CA THR A 56 -11.40 0.52 -8.69
C THR A 56 -11.44 2.04 -8.86
N GLY A 57 -10.40 2.70 -9.38
CA GLY A 57 -10.43 4.14 -9.67
C GLY A 57 -11.10 4.49 -11.02
N SER A 58 -10.84 3.68 -12.05
CA SER A 58 -11.47 3.85 -13.37
C SER A 58 -12.92 3.39 -13.40
N ASN A 59 -13.29 2.45 -12.54
CA ASN A 59 -14.65 1.93 -12.46
C ASN A 59 -15.59 2.87 -11.74
N ILE A 60 -15.15 3.61 -10.72
CA ILE A 60 -16.00 4.61 -10.07
C ILE A 60 -16.26 5.79 -11.01
N LEU A 61 -15.25 6.27 -11.74
CA LEU A 61 -15.42 7.38 -12.67
C LEU A 61 -16.15 6.95 -13.95
N GLY A 62 -15.94 5.72 -14.41
CA GLY A 62 -16.65 5.11 -15.54
C GLY A 62 -18.10 4.71 -15.22
N ASP A 63 -18.38 4.17 -14.03
CA ASP A 63 -19.75 3.85 -13.55
C ASP A 63 -20.54 5.13 -13.27
N LEU A 64 -19.89 6.16 -12.74
CA LEU A 64 -20.52 7.46 -12.53
C LEU A 64 -20.78 8.20 -13.86
N GLY A 65 -19.85 8.14 -14.83
CA GLY A 65 -20.08 8.63 -16.20
C GLY A 65 -21.23 7.91 -16.90
N SER A 66 -21.25 6.57 -16.82
CA SER A 66 -22.31 5.73 -17.40
C SER A 66 -23.68 5.97 -16.79
N LYS A 67 -23.77 6.25 -15.48
CA LYS A 67 -25.03 6.58 -14.79
C LYS A 67 -25.51 8.01 -15.04
N LEU A 68 -24.59 8.94 -15.33
CA LEU A 68 -24.92 10.32 -15.64
C LEU A 68 -25.08 10.58 -17.15
N GLY A 69 -24.80 9.57 -17.99
CA GLY A 69 -25.03 9.62 -19.43
C GLY A 69 -23.98 10.41 -20.20
N PHE A 70 -22.73 10.44 -19.70
CA PHE A 70 -21.58 11.05 -20.37
C PHE A 70 -20.60 10.00 -20.88
#